data_AF-A0A6J2XGU1-F1
#
_entry.id   AF-A0A6J2XGU1-F1
#
_cell.length_a   1.000
_cell.length_b   1.000
_cell.length_c   1.000
_cell.angle_alpha   90.00
_cell.angle_beta   90.00
_cell.angle_gamma   90.00
#
_symmetry.space_group_name_H-M   'P 1'
#
loop_
_entity.id
_entity.type
_entity.pdbx_description
1 polymer ?
#
loop_
_entity_poly.entity_id
_entity_poly.type
_entity_poly.pdbx_seq_one_letter_code
_entity_poly.pdbx_strand_id
1 'polypeptide(L)'
;MELPQEKRKRLLKSIKSFLLRKSCKIIHFAQLLGLLNAACPGIKYGRLYTKTLERAKYLALRANYGNYKSKMKLSMEVKHDLRWWLEKLPREMNVLRKENFLIEICTDASLSGWGAYCQGKSACGWWSLTESEDHINLLELRAIFLGLKCFAGNLKDCNILIRTDNTTALSYVNKMGSVKFPKLNNLARSLWKWCENKNIWIFASYIQSKENWQADQASRTLPKETEWSLNNNIFNDITQQLGQPDIDLFASVANNKCKRYFSWYIDPESEAIDAFTVSWSNLSFYAFPPFALILRTLQKIINDKATGIMVVPFWKTQPWYPLFVKLTVGHPLFFGPNNDILFSPYSKVRHPMCKDLILVAAKLSGKHSEERESQKAQLEQW
;
A
#
# COMPACT_ATOMS: atom_id res chain seq x y z
N MET A 1 -30.56 14.50 -0.14
CA MET A 1 -31.70 13.62 -0.46
C MET A 1 -31.95 12.75 0.77
N GLU A 2 -33.14 12.84 1.36
CA GLU A 2 -33.49 12.09 2.56
C GLU A 2 -34.45 10.94 2.22
N LEU A 3 -34.28 9.80 2.91
CA LEU A 3 -35.19 8.66 2.82
C LEU A 3 -36.48 8.95 3.60
N PRO A 4 -37.68 8.76 3.02
CA PRO A 4 -38.93 8.92 3.74
C PRO A 4 -38.96 8.11 5.04
N GLN A 5 -39.41 8.73 6.13
CA GLN A 5 -39.37 8.14 7.48
C GLN A 5 -40.08 6.79 7.57
N GLU A 6 -41.21 6.62 6.86
CA GLU A 6 -41.94 5.35 6.80
C GLU A 6 -41.15 4.24 6.08
N LYS A 7 -40.44 4.57 5.00
CA LYS A 7 -39.53 3.61 4.32
C LYS A 7 -38.39 3.20 5.25
N ARG A 8 -37.83 4.15 6.01
CA ARG A 8 -36.77 3.90 7.01
C ARG A 8 -37.26 2.96 8.11
N LYS A 9 -38.43 3.21 8.73
CA LYS A 9 -39.02 2.34 9.76
C LYS A 9 -39.25 0.91 9.23
N ARG A 10 -39.81 0.77 8.02
CA ARG A 10 -40.05 -0.53 7.38
C ARG A 10 -38.75 -1.30 7.17
N LEU A 11 -37.72 -0.64 6.62
CA LEU A 11 -36.40 -1.24 6.42
C LEU A 11 -35.77 -1.69 7.74
N LEU A 12 -35.79 -0.86 8.77
CA LEU A 12 -35.24 -1.19 10.09
C LEU A 12 -35.93 -2.43 10.69
N LYS A 13 -37.26 -2.50 10.62
CA LYS A 13 -38.04 -3.68 11.08
C LYS A 13 -37.65 -4.94 10.30
N SER A 14 -37.56 -4.84 8.97
CA SER A 14 -37.16 -5.96 8.12
C SER A 14 -35.73 -6.43 8.44
N ILE A 15 -34.76 -5.54 8.54
CA ILE A 15 -33.36 -5.87 8.85
C ILE A 15 -33.26 -6.58 10.21
N LYS A 16 -33.88 -6.04 11.26
CA LYS A 16 -33.91 -6.68 12.60
C LYS A 16 -34.45 -8.11 12.54
N SER A 17 -35.54 -8.33 11.81
CA SER A 17 -36.09 -9.67 11.61
C SER A 17 -35.12 -10.62 10.89
N PHE A 18 -34.36 -10.15 9.89
CA PHE A 18 -33.39 -11.00 9.18
C PHE A 18 -32.15 -11.32 10.02
N LEU A 19 -31.70 -10.40 10.88
CA LEU A 19 -30.53 -10.63 11.75
C LEU A 19 -30.72 -11.80 12.73
N LEU A 20 -31.95 -11.98 13.22
CA LEU A 20 -32.34 -13.07 14.12
C LEU A 20 -32.39 -14.45 13.43
N ARG A 21 -32.51 -14.49 12.10
CA ARG A 21 -32.66 -15.73 11.35
C ARG A 21 -31.31 -16.38 11.06
N LYS A 22 -31.28 -17.71 11.00
CA LYS A 22 -30.14 -18.49 10.48
C LYS A 22 -30.26 -18.73 8.96
N SER A 23 -31.49 -18.81 8.46
CA SER A 23 -31.80 -19.03 7.04
C SER A 23 -33.10 -18.35 6.63
N CYS A 24 -33.30 -18.16 5.33
CA CYS A 24 -34.52 -17.57 4.77
C CYS A 24 -34.78 -18.08 3.34
N LYS A 25 -36.01 -17.94 2.84
CA LYS A 25 -36.29 -18.15 1.41
C LYS A 25 -35.57 -17.08 0.58
N ILE A 26 -35.00 -17.47 -0.56
CA ILE A 26 -34.25 -16.55 -1.44
C ILE A 26 -35.14 -15.39 -1.89
N ILE A 27 -36.43 -15.63 -2.16
CA ILE A 27 -37.38 -14.59 -2.54
C ILE A 27 -37.52 -13.48 -1.49
N HIS A 28 -37.59 -13.83 -0.20
CA HIS A 28 -37.70 -12.82 0.86
C HIS A 28 -36.40 -12.04 1.03
N PHE A 29 -35.26 -12.70 0.84
CA PHE A 29 -33.97 -12.03 0.83
C PHE A 29 -33.83 -11.07 -0.35
N ALA A 30 -34.31 -11.47 -1.54
CA ALA A 30 -34.33 -10.63 -2.73
C ALA A 30 -35.24 -9.40 -2.55
N GLN A 31 -36.39 -9.56 -1.89
CA GLN A 31 -37.28 -8.45 -1.53
C GLN A 31 -36.58 -7.44 -0.61
N LEU A 32 -35.91 -7.90 0.46
CA LEU A 32 -35.12 -7.04 1.34
C LEU A 32 -34.04 -6.30 0.55
N LEU A 33 -33.28 -7.03 -0.26
CA LEU A 33 -32.21 -6.45 -1.07
C LEU A 33 -32.72 -5.40 -2.06
N GLY A 34 -33.89 -5.62 -2.67
CA GLY A 34 -34.54 -4.63 -3.53
C GLY A 34 -34.87 -3.33 -2.78
N LEU A 35 -35.38 -3.44 -1.55
CA LEU A 35 -35.65 -2.28 -0.70
C LEU A 35 -34.36 -1.54 -0.31
N LEU A 36 -33.28 -2.26 0.01
CA LEU A 36 -31.97 -1.65 0.31
C LEU A 36 -31.38 -0.93 -0.90
N ASN A 37 -31.45 -1.55 -2.08
CA ASN A 37 -30.99 -0.93 -3.32
C ASN A 37 -31.78 0.34 -3.68
N ALA A 38 -33.09 0.36 -3.41
CA ALA A 38 -33.91 1.57 -3.57
C ALA A 38 -33.55 2.68 -2.55
N ALA A 39 -32.96 2.33 -1.41
CA ALA A 39 -32.50 3.26 -0.38
C ALA A 39 -31.09 3.82 -0.65
N CYS A 40 -30.28 3.15 -1.47
CA CYS A 40 -28.90 3.56 -1.77
C CYS A 40 -28.73 5.03 -2.22
N PRO A 41 -29.62 5.66 -3.01
CA PRO A 41 -29.46 7.08 -3.36
C PRO A 41 -29.44 8.02 -2.14
N GLY A 42 -30.10 7.63 -1.05
CA GLY A 42 -30.16 8.40 0.20
C GLY A 42 -29.08 8.08 1.22
N ILE A 43 -28.21 7.08 0.97
CA ILE A 43 -27.17 6.63 1.91
C ILE A 43 -25.82 6.55 1.20
N LYS A 44 -24.83 7.32 1.66
CA LYS A 44 -23.60 7.61 0.91
C LYS A 44 -22.91 6.34 0.44
N TYR A 45 -22.65 5.41 1.35
CA TYR A 45 -21.95 4.14 1.08
C TYR A 45 -22.88 2.93 0.94
N GLY A 46 -24.20 3.13 0.79
CA GLY A 46 -25.17 2.04 0.81
C GLY A 46 -24.87 0.92 -0.20
N ARG A 47 -24.45 1.27 -1.43
CA ARG A 47 -24.14 0.28 -2.48
C ARG A 47 -23.01 -0.67 -2.08
N LEU A 48 -22.01 -0.20 -1.33
CA LEU A 48 -20.90 -1.04 -0.85
C LEU A 48 -21.42 -2.21 0.00
N TYR A 49 -22.36 -1.90 0.90
CA TYR A 49 -22.96 -2.84 1.85
C TYR A 49 -24.16 -3.60 1.28
N THR A 50 -24.59 -3.33 0.03
CA THR A 50 -25.50 -4.23 -0.69
C THR A 50 -24.75 -5.27 -1.54
N LYS A 51 -23.49 -5.03 -1.94
CA LYS A 51 -22.74 -5.98 -2.79
C LYS A 51 -22.57 -7.37 -2.19
N THR A 52 -22.30 -7.50 -0.89
CA THR A 52 -22.22 -8.83 -0.24
C THR A 52 -23.57 -9.55 -0.30
N LEU A 53 -24.67 -8.82 -0.09
CA LEU A 53 -26.02 -9.36 -0.15
C LEU A 53 -26.35 -9.79 -1.58
N GLU A 54 -26.05 -8.96 -2.59
CA GLU A 54 -26.21 -9.31 -4.01
C GLU A 54 -25.47 -10.61 -4.34
N ARG A 55 -24.23 -10.74 -3.85
CA ARG A 55 -23.41 -11.95 -4.04
C ARG A 55 -23.96 -13.16 -3.32
N ALA A 56 -24.38 -13.04 -2.06
CA ALA A 56 -24.99 -14.14 -1.32
C ALA A 56 -26.25 -14.66 -2.02
N LYS A 57 -27.10 -13.75 -2.52
CA LYS A 57 -28.29 -14.10 -3.32
C LYS A 57 -27.88 -14.82 -4.62
N TYR A 58 -26.92 -14.27 -5.36
CA TYR A 58 -26.45 -14.85 -6.63
C TYR A 58 -25.93 -16.28 -6.45
N LEU A 59 -25.07 -16.50 -5.45
CA LEU A 59 -24.53 -17.84 -5.16
C LEU A 59 -25.63 -18.81 -4.72
N ALA A 60 -26.57 -18.35 -3.89
CA ALA A 60 -27.70 -19.17 -3.46
C ALA A 60 -28.60 -19.57 -4.64
N LEU A 61 -28.91 -18.65 -5.55
CA LEU A 61 -29.69 -18.96 -6.76
C LEU A 61 -28.95 -19.95 -7.66
N ARG A 62 -27.66 -19.74 -7.88
CA ARG A 62 -26.84 -20.65 -8.70
C ARG A 62 -26.81 -22.07 -8.12
N ALA A 63 -26.67 -22.20 -6.79
CA ALA A 63 -26.71 -23.50 -6.11
C ALA A 63 -28.10 -24.17 -6.12
N ASN A 64 -29.16 -23.40 -6.34
CA ASN A 64 -30.54 -23.88 -6.37
C ASN A 64 -31.17 -23.81 -7.78
N TYR A 65 -30.36 -23.80 -8.84
CA TYR A 65 -30.81 -23.76 -10.24
C TYR A 65 -31.83 -22.65 -10.53
N GLY A 66 -31.67 -21.48 -9.90
CA GLY A 66 -32.55 -20.32 -10.07
C GLY A 66 -33.84 -20.36 -9.23
N ASN A 67 -34.06 -21.36 -8.38
CA ASN A 67 -35.29 -21.49 -7.60
C ASN A 67 -35.35 -20.49 -6.43
N TYR A 68 -36.16 -19.43 -6.59
CA TYR A 68 -36.39 -18.42 -5.56
C TYR A 68 -37.15 -18.92 -4.32
N LYS A 69 -37.87 -20.05 -4.41
CA LYS A 69 -38.58 -20.65 -3.28
C LYS A 69 -37.65 -21.43 -2.35
N SER A 70 -36.46 -21.80 -2.82
CA SER A 70 -35.43 -22.47 -2.02
C SER A 70 -34.92 -21.62 -0.85
N LYS A 71 -34.35 -22.27 0.16
CA LYS A 71 -33.75 -21.62 1.33
C LYS A 71 -32.28 -21.31 1.09
N MET A 72 -31.81 -20.19 1.64
CA MET A 72 -30.40 -19.83 1.73
C MET A 72 -30.00 -19.62 3.20
N LYS A 73 -28.74 -19.93 3.52
CA LYS A 73 -28.14 -19.61 4.82
C LYS A 73 -27.66 -18.16 4.82
N LEU A 74 -27.81 -17.48 5.95
CA LEU A 74 -27.30 -16.11 6.12
C LEU A 74 -25.90 -16.18 6.72
N SER A 75 -24.88 -15.83 5.93
CA SER A 75 -23.48 -15.83 6.39
C SER A 75 -23.23 -14.71 7.41
N MET A 76 -22.12 -14.81 8.13
CA MET A 76 -21.69 -13.77 9.05
C MET A 76 -21.37 -12.46 8.32
N GLU A 77 -20.83 -12.48 7.09
CA GLU A 77 -20.59 -11.25 6.33
C GLU A 77 -21.90 -10.56 5.95
N VAL A 78 -22.92 -11.32 5.55
CA VAL A 78 -24.26 -10.77 5.27
C VAL A 78 -24.84 -10.11 6.52
N LYS A 79 -24.71 -10.77 7.69
CA LYS A 79 -25.18 -10.18 8.95
C LYS A 79 -24.39 -8.94 9.36
N HIS A 80 -23.09 -8.90 9.07
CA HIS A 80 -22.26 -7.72 9.32
C HIS A 80 -22.73 -6.52 8.48
N ASP A 81 -22.93 -6.71 7.18
CA ASP A 81 -23.43 -5.65 6.30
C ASP A 81 -24.84 -5.21 6.70
N LEU A 82 -25.73 -6.15 7.09
CA LEU A 82 -27.06 -5.80 7.62
C LEU A 82 -27.00 -4.98 8.92
N ARG A 83 -26.03 -5.24 9.80
CA ARG A 83 -25.81 -4.42 11.01
C ARG A 83 -25.32 -3.02 10.66
N TRP A 84 -24.44 -2.89 9.67
CA TRP A 84 -24.03 -1.57 9.16
C TRP A 84 -25.25 -0.77 8.69
N TRP A 85 -26.15 -1.40 7.92
CA TRP A 85 -27.40 -0.76 7.50
C TRP A 85 -28.27 -0.34 8.69
N LEU A 86 -28.36 -1.16 9.73
CA LEU A 86 -29.12 -0.85 10.94
C LEU A 86 -28.58 0.40 11.67
N GLU A 87 -27.26 0.57 11.71
CA GLU A 87 -26.58 1.69 12.34
C GLU A 87 -26.70 2.99 11.54
N LYS A 88 -26.55 2.91 10.21
CA LYS A 88 -26.49 4.09 9.33
C LYS A 88 -27.85 4.62 8.91
N LEU A 89 -28.85 3.73 8.76
CA LEU A 89 -30.20 4.12 8.32
C LEU A 89 -30.79 5.29 9.12
N PRO A 90 -30.71 5.36 10.47
CA PRO A 90 -31.29 6.46 11.23
C PRO A 90 -30.55 7.79 11.11
N ARG A 91 -29.25 7.76 10.81
CA ARG A 91 -28.34 8.91 10.99
C ARG A 91 -27.85 9.51 9.67
N GLU A 92 -27.76 8.72 8.61
CA GLU A 92 -27.21 9.22 7.34
C GLU A 92 -28.22 9.95 6.48
N MET A 93 -27.75 11.08 5.94
CA MET A 93 -28.35 11.79 4.83
C MET A 93 -27.29 11.94 3.75
N ASN A 94 -27.58 11.49 2.53
CA ASN A 94 -26.70 11.74 1.40
C ASN A 94 -26.95 13.17 0.88
N VAL A 95 -25.97 14.05 1.05
CA VAL A 95 -25.99 15.40 0.47
C VAL A 95 -25.94 15.26 -1.05
N LEU A 96 -26.76 16.05 -1.76
CA LEU A 96 -26.69 16.11 -3.22
C LEU A 96 -25.28 16.55 -3.60
N ARG A 97 -24.60 15.70 -4.38
CA ARG A 97 -23.17 15.83 -4.61
C ARG A 97 -22.93 16.98 -5.58
N LYS A 98 -22.10 17.93 -5.16
CA LYS A 98 -21.48 18.89 -6.07
C LYS A 98 -20.27 18.19 -6.70
N GLU A 99 -20.11 18.26 -8.01
CA GLU A 99 -18.94 17.76 -8.74
C GLU A 99 -17.71 18.64 -8.52
N ASN A 100 -17.44 18.99 -7.25
CA ASN A 100 -16.25 19.69 -6.84
C ASN A 100 -15.27 18.65 -6.30
N PHE A 101 -14.20 18.41 -7.04
CA PHE A 101 -13.13 17.48 -6.68
C PHE A 101 -11.93 18.25 -6.16
N LEU A 102 -11.43 17.88 -4.98
CA LEU A 102 -10.29 18.55 -4.36
C LEU A 102 -9.00 18.29 -5.13
N ILE A 103 -8.82 17.03 -5.57
CA ILE A 103 -7.69 16.59 -6.37
C ILE A 103 -8.14 15.62 -7.48
N GLU A 104 -7.35 15.56 -8.54
CA GLU A 104 -7.46 14.57 -9.62
C GLU A 104 -6.22 13.67 -9.58
N ILE A 105 -6.44 12.36 -9.57
CA ILE A 105 -5.38 11.33 -9.56
C ILE A 105 -5.53 10.50 -10.83
N CYS A 106 -4.51 10.51 -11.68
CA CYS A 106 -4.37 9.60 -12.80
C CYS A 106 -3.63 8.35 -12.35
N THR A 107 -4.09 7.17 -12.75
CA THR A 107 -3.44 5.90 -12.40
C THR A 107 -3.30 5.00 -13.61
N ASP A 108 -2.27 4.15 -13.57
CA ASP A 108 -1.98 3.15 -14.57
C ASP A 108 -1.32 1.93 -13.93
N ALA A 109 -1.54 0.76 -14.51
CA ALA A 109 -0.84 -0.46 -14.13
C ALA A 109 -0.17 -1.12 -15.33
N SER A 110 1.10 -1.48 -15.14
CA SER A 110 1.84 -2.34 -16.06
C SER A 110 1.98 -3.76 -15.46
N LEU A 111 2.60 -4.67 -16.21
CA LEU A 111 2.96 -5.99 -15.69
C LEU A 111 4.07 -5.93 -14.64
N SER A 112 4.87 -4.86 -14.63
CA SER A 112 5.98 -4.69 -13.68
C SER A 112 5.59 -3.93 -12.42
N GLY A 113 4.68 -2.97 -12.52
CA GLY A 113 4.36 -2.11 -11.40
C GLY A 113 3.13 -1.24 -11.64
N TRP A 114 2.92 -0.29 -10.72
CA TRP A 114 1.87 0.70 -10.80
C TRP A 114 2.45 2.11 -10.82
N GLY A 115 1.68 3.01 -11.43
CA GLY A 115 1.97 4.43 -11.48
C GLY A 115 0.74 5.23 -11.10
N ALA A 116 0.96 6.34 -10.42
CA ALA A 116 -0.06 7.34 -10.15
C ALA A 116 0.53 8.74 -10.30
N TYR A 117 -0.25 9.68 -10.80
CA TYR A 117 0.13 11.07 -10.99
C TYR A 117 -0.95 11.99 -10.45
N CYS A 118 -0.54 13.01 -9.70
CA CYS A 118 -1.42 14.02 -9.12
C CYS A 118 -0.67 15.35 -9.01
N GLN A 119 -1.21 16.41 -9.64
CA GLN A 119 -0.74 17.79 -9.49
C GLN A 119 0.79 17.97 -9.61
N GLY A 120 1.42 17.41 -10.65
CA GLY A 120 2.86 17.55 -10.88
C GLY A 120 3.74 16.55 -10.13
N LYS A 121 3.16 15.69 -9.29
CA LYS A 121 3.89 14.65 -8.54
C LYS A 121 3.50 13.26 -9.03
N SER A 122 4.49 12.39 -9.11
CA SER A 122 4.30 10.96 -9.45
C SER A 122 4.56 10.08 -8.23
N ALA A 123 3.79 9.02 -8.11
CA ALA A 123 4.00 7.91 -7.21
C ALA A 123 4.10 6.63 -8.05
N CYS A 124 4.98 5.72 -7.69
CA CYS A 124 5.13 4.46 -8.39
C CYS A 124 5.67 3.39 -7.45
N GLY A 125 5.47 2.14 -7.83
CA GLY A 125 6.03 1.00 -7.11
C GLY A 125 5.91 -0.28 -7.93
N TRP A 126 6.70 -1.27 -7.55
CA TRP A 126 6.70 -2.57 -8.20
C TRP A 126 5.57 -3.45 -7.70
N TRP A 127 5.15 -4.40 -8.54
CA TRP A 127 4.38 -5.54 -8.08
C TRP A 127 5.30 -6.57 -7.46
N SER A 128 4.93 -7.12 -6.30
CA SER A 128 5.61 -8.34 -5.84
C SER A 128 5.39 -9.48 -6.84
N LEU A 129 6.22 -10.53 -6.75
CA LEU A 129 6.09 -11.69 -7.63
C LEU A 129 4.67 -12.28 -7.64
N THR A 130 4.01 -12.35 -6.47
CA THR A 130 2.64 -12.87 -6.37
C THR A 130 1.59 -11.93 -6.94
N GLU A 131 1.84 -10.61 -6.88
CA GLU A 131 0.92 -9.61 -7.41
C GLU A 131 1.03 -9.53 -8.93
N SER A 132 2.23 -9.67 -9.48
CA SER A 132 2.47 -9.64 -10.93
C SER A 132 1.72 -10.76 -11.69
N GLU A 133 1.32 -11.83 -11.00
CA GLU A 133 0.51 -12.93 -11.52
C GLU A 133 -1.01 -12.61 -11.55
N ASP A 134 -1.46 -11.56 -10.87
CA ASP A 134 -2.86 -11.16 -10.88
C ASP A 134 -3.25 -10.58 -12.27
N HIS A 135 -4.51 -10.81 -12.67
CA HIS A 135 -5.03 -10.30 -13.94
C HIS A 135 -4.96 -8.77 -14.01
N ILE A 136 -4.67 -8.19 -15.18
CA ILE A 136 -4.48 -6.74 -15.38
C ILE A 136 -5.59 -5.87 -14.77
N ASN A 137 -6.87 -6.20 -14.97
CA ASN A 137 -8.00 -5.51 -14.32
C ASN A 137 -7.91 -5.40 -12.78
N LEU A 138 -7.28 -6.37 -12.10
CA LEU A 138 -7.06 -6.34 -10.66
C LEU A 138 -5.86 -5.46 -10.29
N LEU A 139 -4.81 -5.49 -11.10
CA LEU A 139 -3.65 -4.59 -10.97
C LEU A 139 -4.06 -3.13 -11.15
N GLU A 140 -4.90 -2.84 -12.13
CA GLU A 140 -5.46 -1.51 -12.41
C GLU A 140 -6.28 -0.97 -11.24
N LEU A 141 -7.17 -1.79 -10.68
CA LEU A 141 -7.93 -1.42 -9.49
C LEU A 141 -7.02 -1.25 -8.26
N ARG A 142 -5.90 -1.99 -8.20
CA ARG A 142 -4.91 -1.86 -7.14
C ARG A 142 -4.09 -0.58 -7.29
N ALA A 143 -3.71 -0.21 -8.50
CA ALA A 143 -3.05 1.06 -8.80
C ALA A 143 -3.92 2.26 -8.36
N ILE A 144 -5.23 2.21 -8.60
CA ILE A 144 -6.18 3.21 -8.05
C ILE A 144 -6.09 3.29 -6.54
N PHE A 145 -6.09 2.14 -5.84
CA PHE A 145 -6.05 2.13 -4.39
C PHE A 145 -4.72 2.65 -3.83
N LEU A 146 -3.60 2.27 -4.44
CA LEU A 146 -2.27 2.73 -4.05
C LEU A 146 -2.11 4.23 -4.32
N GLY A 147 -2.53 4.72 -5.49
CA GLY A 147 -2.56 6.15 -5.81
C GLY A 147 -3.40 6.96 -4.80
N LEU A 148 -4.55 6.42 -4.38
CA LEU A 148 -5.36 7.02 -3.31
C LEU A 148 -4.61 7.07 -1.97
N LYS A 149 -3.93 5.99 -1.57
CA LYS A 149 -3.17 6.02 -0.31
C LYS A 149 -2.02 7.04 -0.37
N CYS A 150 -1.33 7.14 -1.51
CA CYS A 150 -0.22 8.08 -1.73
C CYS A 150 -0.66 9.54 -1.68
N PHE A 151 -1.68 9.92 -2.45
CA PHE A 151 -2.05 11.32 -2.61
C PHE A 151 -3.19 11.78 -1.70
N ALA A 152 -3.98 10.84 -1.17
CA ALA A 152 -5.12 11.13 -0.30
C ALA A 152 -4.96 10.56 1.12
N GLY A 153 -3.76 10.08 1.49
CA GLY A 153 -3.45 9.55 2.83
C GLY A 153 -3.85 10.50 3.96
N ASN A 154 -3.59 11.80 3.78
CA ASN A 154 -3.89 12.85 4.78
C ASN A 154 -5.21 13.59 4.55
N LEU A 155 -5.95 13.26 3.48
CA LEU A 155 -7.21 13.91 3.16
C LEU A 155 -8.38 13.28 3.93
N LYS A 156 -9.38 14.11 4.23
CA LYS A 156 -10.67 13.70 4.82
C LYS A 156 -11.78 14.62 4.29
N ASP A 157 -13.02 14.13 4.35
CA ASP A 157 -14.23 14.93 4.07
C ASP A 157 -14.26 15.60 2.69
N CYS A 158 -13.66 14.96 1.68
CA CYS A 158 -13.51 15.54 0.34
C CYS A 158 -13.99 14.59 -0.77
N ASN A 159 -14.11 15.12 -1.99
CA ASN A 159 -14.30 14.32 -3.20
C ASN A 159 -13.01 14.27 -4.02
N ILE A 160 -12.72 13.12 -4.61
CA ILE A 160 -11.52 12.90 -5.44
C ILE A 160 -11.94 12.34 -6.80
N LEU A 161 -11.36 12.90 -7.86
CA LEU A 161 -11.52 12.41 -9.22
C LEU A 161 -10.39 11.42 -9.53
N ILE A 162 -10.75 10.22 -9.99
CA ILE A 162 -9.81 9.20 -10.46
C ILE A 162 -9.88 9.13 -11.98
N ARG A 163 -8.74 9.21 -12.65
CA ARG A 163 -8.60 9.00 -14.09
C ARG A 163 -7.90 7.65 -14.33
N THR A 164 -8.55 6.80 -15.11
CA THR A 164 -8.03 5.49 -15.53
C THR A 164 -8.50 5.20 -16.94
N ASP A 165 -7.67 4.58 -17.76
CA ASP A 165 -8.04 4.08 -19.08
C ASP A 165 -8.65 2.67 -19.02
N ASN A 166 -8.60 2.00 -17.86
CA ASN A 166 -9.22 0.70 -17.67
C ASN A 166 -10.71 0.82 -17.31
N THR A 167 -11.57 0.52 -18.29
CA THR A 167 -13.04 0.55 -18.13
C THR A 167 -13.57 -0.41 -17.07
N THR A 168 -12.87 -1.52 -16.81
CA THR A 168 -13.24 -2.46 -15.74
C THR A 168 -12.99 -1.83 -14.38
N ALA A 169 -11.79 -1.31 -14.13
CA ALA A 169 -11.44 -0.65 -12.87
C ALA A 169 -12.38 0.54 -12.60
N LEU A 170 -12.65 1.37 -13.62
CA LEU A 170 -13.64 2.46 -13.57
C LEU A 170 -15.02 1.95 -13.12
N SER A 171 -15.53 0.90 -13.77
CA SER A 171 -16.83 0.31 -13.44
C SER A 171 -16.87 -0.23 -12.01
N TYR A 172 -15.79 -0.86 -11.54
CA TYR A 172 -15.69 -1.35 -10.17
C TYR A 172 -15.68 -0.22 -9.14
N VAL A 173 -14.98 0.87 -9.40
CA VAL A 173 -15.00 2.05 -8.53
C VAL A 173 -16.42 2.64 -8.47
N ASN A 174 -16.99 3.01 -9.61
CA ASN A 174 -18.28 3.72 -9.66
C ASN A 174 -19.47 2.87 -9.21
N LYS A 175 -19.41 1.54 -9.38
CA LYS A 175 -20.45 0.60 -8.92
C LYS A 175 -20.17 0.03 -7.54
N MET A 176 -19.06 0.40 -6.89
CA MET A 176 -18.60 -0.12 -5.60
C MET A 176 -18.42 -1.65 -5.58
N GLY A 177 -17.91 -2.21 -6.68
CA GLY A 177 -17.67 -3.63 -6.86
C GLY A 177 -18.66 -4.34 -7.79
N SER A 178 -18.52 -5.65 -7.86
CA SER A 178 -19.29 -6.54 -8.73
C SER A 178 -19.58 -7.87 -8.03
N VAL A 179 -20.59 -8.58 -8.49
CA VAL A 179 -21.04 -9.83 -7.87
C VAL A 179 -20.19 -11.03 -8.29
N LYS A 180 -19.64 -11.00 -9.52
CA LYS A 180 -19.08 -12.19 -10.19
C LYS A 180 -17.69 -12.56 -9.68
N PHE A 181 -16.76 -11.60 -9.65
CA PHE A 181 -15.34 -11.87 -9.40
C PHE A 181 -14.95 -11.53 -7.95
N PRO A 182 -14.63 -12.53 -7.10
CA PRO A 182 -14.43 -12.32 -5.67
C PRO A 182 -13.20 -11.46 -5.35
N LYS A 183 -12.05 -11.74 -5.98
CA LYS A 183 -10.80 -10.98 -5.75
C LYS A 183 -10.97 -9.48 -6.01
N LEU A 184 -11.50 -9.13 -7.19
CA LEU A 184 -11.80 -7.74 -7.56
C LEU A 184 -12.81 -7.08 -6.62
N ASN A 185 -13.87 -7.80 -6.23
CA ASN A 185 -14.86 -7.26 -5.32
C ASN A 185 -14.32 -7.04 -3.90
N ASN A 186 -13.44 -7.93 -3.42
CA ASN A 186 -12.77 -7.76 -2.14
C ASN A 186 -11.86 -6.54 -2.16
N LEU A 187 -11.09 -6.33 -3.24
CA LEU A 187 -10.25 -5.14 -3.39
C LEU A 187 -11.09 -3.85 -3.47
N ALA A 188 -12.14 -3.84 -4.29
CA ALA A 188 -13.06 -2.70 -4.38
C ALA A 188 -13.71 -2.38 -3.02
N ARG A 189 -14.04 -3.42 -2.23
CA ARG A 189 -14.56 -3.27 -0.88
C ARG A 189 -13.53 -2.65 0.07
N SER A 190 -12.28 -3.11 0.05
CA SER A 190 -11.21 -2.53 0.87
C SER A 190 -10.96 -1.07 0.51
N LEU A 191 -10.90 -0.75 -0.78
CA LEU A 191 -10.75 0.60 -1.30
C LEU A 191 -11.86 1.53 -0.81
N TRP A 192 -13.12 1.13 -0.94
CA TRP A 192 -14.25 1.95 -0.49
C TRP A 192 -14.40 2.03 1.02
N LYS A 193 -14.05 0.98 1.78
CA LYS A 193 -13.98 1.05 3.25
C LYS A 193 -12.91 2.04 3.72
N TRP A 194 -11.76 2.06 3.06
CA TRP A 194 -10.72 3.05 3.33
C TRP A 194 -11.23 4.47 3.07
N CYS A 195 -11.98 4.68 1.98
CA CYS A 195 -12.63 5.96 1.69
C CYS A 195 -13.69 6.32 2.74
N GLU A 196 -14.53 5.37 3.14
CA GLU A 196 -15.57 5.57 4.17
C GLU A 196 -14.98 6.02 5.51
N ASN A 197 -13.89 5.40 5.96
CA ASN A 197 -13.23 5.75 7.22
C ASN A 197 -12.69 7.20 7.25
N LYS A 198 -12.43 7.79 6.08
CA LYS A 198 -11.97 9.18 5.92
C LYS A 198 -13.09 10.11 5.44
N ASN A 199 -14.32 9.59 5.31
CA ASN A 199 -15.45 10.27 4.69
C ASN A 199 -15.17 10.79 3.26
N ILE A 200 -14.22 10.17 2.56
CA ILE A 200 -13.86 10.51 1.18
C ILE A 200 -14.88 9.90 0.23
N TRP A 201 -15.25 10.66 -0.79
CA TRP A 201 -15.98 10.15 -1.95
C TRP A 201 -15.07 10.14 -3.17
N ILE A 202 -15.10 9.07 -3.95
CA ILE A 202 -14.33 8.98 -5.19
C ILE A 202 -15.26 8.82 -6.38
N PHE A 203 -14.84 9.36 -7.52
CA PHE A 203 -15.50 9.15 -8.80
C PHE A 203 -14.44 8.80 -9.84
N ALA A 204 -14.62 7.70 -10.56
CA ALA A 204 -13.73 7.31 -11.64
C ALA A 204 -14.28 7.79 -12.99
N SER A 205 -13.43 8.45 -13.77
CA SER A 205 -13.71 8.85 -15.14
C SER A 205 -12.66 8.27 -16.07
N TYR A 206 -13.09 7.99 -17.31
CA TYR A 206 -12.18 7.51 -18.34
C TYR A 206 -11.22 8.64 -18.75
N ILE A 207 -9.99 8.26 -19.08
CA ILE A 207 -9.00 9.07 -19.78
C ILE A 207 -8.42 8.24 -20.93
N GLN A 208 -8.10 8.86 -22.05
CA GLN A 208 -7.48 8.14 -23.17
C GLN A 208 -6.04 7.77 -22.80
N SER A 209 -5.58 6.55 -23.15
CA SER A 209 -4.24 6.08 -22.76
C SER A 209 -3.11 7.03 -23.23
N LYS A 210 -3.26 7.66 -24.41
CA LYS A 210 -2.31 8.67 -24.91
C LYS A 210 -2.22 9.93 -24.03
N GLU A 211 -3.30 10.26 -23.31
CA GLU A 211 -3.38 11.40 -22.39
C GLU A 211 -2.97 11.00 -20.96
N ASN A 212 -2.90 9.69 -20.66
CA ASN A 212 -2.50 9.13 -19.36
C ASN A 212 -0.98 8.88 -19.26
N TRP A 213 -0.18 9.54 -20.10
CA TRP A 213 1.23 9.23 -20.28
C TRP A 213 2.06 9.41 -19.00
N GLN A 214 1.71 10.33 -18.09
CA GLN A 214 2.44 10.49 -16.83
C GLN A 214 2.28 9.27 -15.91
N ALA A 215 1.07 8.73 -15.80
CA ALA A 215 0.82 7.55 -14.98
C ALA A 215 1.41 6.30 -15.65
N ASP A 216 1.29 6.16 -16.96
CA ASP A 216 1.90 5.06 -17.74
C ASP A 216 3.43 5.08 -17.66
N GLN A 217 4.04 6.27 -17.77
CA GLN A 217 5.48 6.42 -17.54
C GLN A 217 5.82 6.01 -16.11
N ALA A 218 5.09 6.49 -15.10
CA ALA A 218 5.35 6.13 -13.70
C ALA A 218 5.22 4.62 -13.45
N SER A 219 4.28 3.92 -14.11
CA SER A 219 4.09 2.47 -13.97
C SER A 219 5.20 1.63 -14.63
N ARG A 220 6.01 2.24 -15.51
CA ARG A 220 7.05 1.59 -16.32
C ARG A 220 8.48 2.05 -16.03
N THR A 221 8.67 3.21 -15.42
CA THR A 221 10.00 3.87 -15.28
C THR A 221 10.88 3.29 -14.17
N LEU A 222 10.39 2.31 -13.41
CA LEU A 222 11.19 1.70 -12.37
C LEU A 222 12.37 0.92 -12.99
N PRO A 223 13.64 1.24 -12.68
CA PRO A 223 14.77 0.50 -13.23
C PRO A 223 14.81 -0.90 -12.61
N LYS A 224 14.62 -1.94 -13.43
CA LYS A 224 14.54 -3.37 -13.04
C LYS A 224 15.69 -3.88 -12.18
N GLU A 225 16.80 -3.16 -12.10
CA GLU A 225 18.06 -3.62 -11.50
C GLU A 225 18.44 -2.93 -10.19
N THR A 226 17.56 -2.11 -9.59
CA THR A 226 17.98 -1.20 -8.49
C THR A 226 17.40 -1.51 -7.10
N GLU A 227 16.27 -2.21 -6.96
CA GLU A 227 15.73 -2.59 -5.64
C GLU A 227 16.25 -3.95 -5.19
N TRP A 228 17.49 -3.95 -4.69
CA TRP A 228 18.08 -5.08 -3.98
C TRP A 228 17.88 -4.93 -2.48
N SER A 229 17.44 -6.01 -1.86
CA SER A 229 17.27 -6.12 -0.41
C SER A 229 18.37 -6.99 0.18
N LEU A 230 18.89 -6.59 1.34
CA LEU A 230 19.70 -7.47 2.17
C LEU A 230 18.89 -8.69 2.63
N ASN A 231 19.52 -9.86 2.67
CA ASN A 231 18.92 -11.07 3.23
C ASN A 231 18.51 -10.85 4.70
N ASN A 232 17.34 -11.38 5.09
CA ASN A 232 16.84 -11.24 6.46
C ASN A 232 17.74 -11.91 7.51
N ASN A 233 18.40 -13.02 7.19
CA ASN A 233 19.31 -13.69 8.12
C ASN A 233 20.53 -12.81 8.39
N ILE A 234 21.11 -12.21 7.34
CA ILE A 234 22.24 -11.28 7.46
C ILE A 234 21.83 -10.03 8.22
N PHE A 235 20.63 -9.49 7.95
CA PHE A 235 20.10 -8.37 8.71
C PHE A 235 19.95 -8.72 10.21
N ASN A 236 19.44 -9.90 10.54
CA ASN A 236 19.33 -10.35 11.92
C ASN A 236 20.71 -10.43 12.61
N ASP A 237 21.71 -11.02 11.93
CA ASP A 237 23.08 -11.11 12.45
C ASP A 237 23.69 -9.73 12.71
N ILE A 238 23.42 -8.77 11.81
CA ILE A 238 23.84 -7.37 11.96
C ILE A 238 23.19 -6.74 13.19
N THR A 239 21.87 -6.85 13.33
CA THR A 239 21.14 -6.18 14.43
C THR A 239 21.43 -6.81 15.80
N GLN A 240 21.80 -8.09 15.84
CA GLN A 240 22.24 -8.76 17.06
C GLN A 240 23.57 -8.21 17.57
N GLN A 241 24.47 -7.80 16.68
CA GLN A 241 25.84 -7.38 17.03
C GLN A 241 26.01 -5.86 17.09
N LEU A 242 25.36 -5.10 16.18
CA LEU A 242 25.52 -3.66 16.05
C LEU A 242 24.38 -2.85 16.70
N GLY A 243 23.33 -3.54 17.18
CA GLY A 243 22.17 -2.96 17.84
C GLY A 243 20.90 -2.98 16.99
N GLN A 244 19.75 -2.74 17.62
CA GLN A 244 18.46 -2.74 16.96
C GLN A 244 18.13 -1.36 16.37
N PRO A 245 17.94 -1.24 15.05
CA PRO A 245 17.45 -0.03 14.41
C PRO A 245 15.93 0.10 14.61
N ASP A 246 15.46 1.33 14.78
CA ASP A 246 14.03 1.67 14.84
C ASP A 246 13.45 1.97 13.45
N ILE A 247 14.32 2.36 12.50
CA ILE A 247 13.91 2.84 11.18
C ILE A 247 14.86 2.38 10.07
N ASP A 248 14.29 2.03 8.91
CA ASP A 248 15.02 1.67 7.70
C ASP A 248 15.06 2.85 6.71
N LEU A 249 16.25 3.31 6.37
CA LEU A 249 16.48 4.36 5.39
C LEU A 249 16.70 3.71 4.03
N PHE A 250 16.01 4.22 3.00
CA PHE A 250 16.11 3.76 1.61
C PHE A 250 15.36 2.45 1.31
N ALA A 251 14.23 2.23 1.97
CA ALA A 251 13.40 1.05 1.76
C ALA A 251 12.05 1.36 1.09
N SER A 252 11.42 0.32 0.56
CA SER A 252 10.04 0.28 0.09
C SER A 252 9.23 -0.67 0.97
N VAL A 253 7.90 -0.66 0.84
CA VAL A 253 7.01 -1.61 1.54
C VAL A 253 7.39 -3.09 1.31
N ALA A 254 8.11 -3.40 0.23
CA ALA A 254 8.45 -4.77 -0.12
C ALA A 254 9.80 -5.25 0.45
N ASN A 255 10.71 -4.34 0.84
CA ASN A 255 12.05 -4.70 1.32
C ASN A 255 12.41 -4.12 2.69
N ASN A 256 11.52 -3.35 3.32
CA ASN A 256 11.77 -2.75 4.62
C ASN A 256 12.18 -3.79 5.68
N LYS A 257 13.22 -3.47 6.43
CA LYS A 257 13.73 -4.27 7.55
C LYS A 257 13.19 -3.82 8.90
N CYS A 258 12.65 -2.60 8.95
CA CYS A 258 12.06 -2.00 10.13
C CYS A 258 10.58 -1.68 9.89
N LYS A 259 9.79 -1.63 10.98
CA LYS A 259 8.37 -1.24 10.91
C LYS A 259 8.19 0.19 10.38
N ARG A 260 9.12 1.08 10.73
CA ARG A 260 9.20 2.45 10.22
C ARG A 260 10.25 2.48 9.11
N TYR A 261 9.99 3.20 8.03
CA TYR A 261 10.96 3.34 6.95
C TYR A 261 10.74 4.60 6.12
N PHE A 262 11.81 5.05 5.44
CA PHE A 262 11.77 6.14 4.47
C PHE A 262 11.97 5.61 3.06
N SER A 263 11.07 6.02 2.16
CA SER A 263 11.07 5.59 0.76
C SER A 263 11.60 6.68 -0.17
N TRP A 264 12.18 6.29 -1.29
CA TRP A 264 12.67 7.25 -2.30
C TRP A 264 11.51 7.97 -3.00
N TYR A 265 10.45 7.24 -3.36
CA TYR A 265 9.21 7.78 -3.93
C TYR A 265 8.07 7.74 -2.91
N ILE A 266 6.93 8.34 -3.24
CA ILE A 266 5.72 8.27 -2.42
C ILE A 266 5.29 6.81 -2.28
N ASP A 267 5.46 6.25 -1.08
CA ASP A 267 5.01 4.92 -0.71
C ASP A 267 3.85 5.06 0.30
N PRO A 268 2.73 4.33 0.13
CA PRO A 268 1.59 4.37 1.04
C PRO A 268 1.89 4.19 2.53
N GLU A 269 2.94 3.45 2.88
CA GLU A 269 3.23 3.07 4.27
C GLU A 269 4.56 3.65 4.79
N SER A 270 5.24 4.49 3.99
CA SER A 270 6.46 5.15 4.45
C SER A 270 6.17 6.31 5.39
N GLU A 271 7.09 6.51 6.34
CA GLU A 271 7.00 7.61 7.31
C GLU A 271 7.44 8.95 6.68
N ALA A 272 8.36 8.90 5.72
CA ALA A 272 8.78 10.05 4.94
C ALA A 272 9.25 9.65 3.53
N ILE A 273 9.25 10.64 2.65
CA ILE A 273 9.73 10.55 1.26
C ILE A 273 11.09 11.22 1.18
N ASP A 274 12.03 10.58 0.49
CA ASP A 274 13.44 10.97 0.40
C ASP A 274 14.08 11.11 1.80
N ALA A 275 14.82 10.08 2.20
CA ALA A 275 15.50 10.05 3.48
C ALA A 275 16.41 11.27 3.72
N PHE A 276 16.91 11.93 2.68
CA PHE A 276 17.76 13.11 2.81
C PHE A 276 17.02 14.39 3.23
N THR A 277 15.69 14.40 3.16
CA THR A 277 14.86 15.56 3.53
C THR A 277 14.52 15.64 5.02
N VAL A 278 14.82 14.57 5.78
CA VAL A 278 14.54 14.46 7.21
C VAL A 278 15.84 14.53 8.01
N SER A 279 15.76 14.97 9.27
CA SER A 279 16.89 14.92 10.19
C SER A 279 17.07 13.53 10.79
N TRP A 280 18.30 13.01 10.80
CA TRP A 280 18.66 11.70 11.34
C TRP A 280 19.21 11.76 12.78
N SER A 281 19.32 12.95 13.37
CA SER A 281 20.01 13.16 14.65
C SER A 281 19.44 12.34 15.81
N ASN A 282 18.13 12.07 15.79
CA ASN A 282 17.38 11.37 16.84
C ASN A 282 16.87 10.00 16.39
N LEU A 283 17.44 9.43 15.32
CA LEU A 283 17.04 8.13 14.78
C LEU A 283 18.10 7.08 15.11
N SER A 284 17.66 5.91 15.60
CA SER A 284 18.45 4.67 15.50
C SER A 284 18.12 4.04 14.15
N PHE A 285 18.95 4.29 13.14
CA PHE A 285 18.62 3.89 11.78
C PHE A 285 19.46 2.71 11.28
N TYR A 286 18.89 1.98 10.33
CA TYR A 286 19.59 1.08 9.41
C TYR A 286 19.55 1.72 8.01
N ALA A 287 20.66 1.69 7.30
CA ALA A 287 20.75 2.20 5.93
C ALA A 287 21.46 1.20 5.02
N PHE A 288 20.78 0.81 3.95
CA PHE A 288 21.38 0.11 2.82
C PHE A 288 21.12 0.93 1.54
N PRO A 289 21.83 2.06 1.37
CA PRO A 289 21.54 2.97 0.26
C PRO A 289 21.94 2.36 -1.09
N PRO A 290 21.27 2.77 -2.18
CA PRO A 290 21.79 2.56 -3.53
C PRO A 290 23.25 2.98 -3.61
N PHE A 291 24.10 2.20 -4.29
CA PHE A 291 25.56 2.38 -4.21
C PHE A 291 26.04 3.78 -4.63
N ALA A 292 25.35 4.42 -5.58
CA ALA A 292 25.64 5.80 -6.01
C ALA A 292 25.40 6.86 -4.92
N LEU A 293 24.63 6.54 -3.87
CA LEU A 293 24.23 7.45 -2.79
C LEU A 293 25.04 7.25 -1.51
N ILE A 294 25.99 6.32 -1.48
CA ILE A 294 26.80 6.03 -0.29
C ILE A 294 27.49 7.29 0.23
N LEU A 295 28.20 8.03 -0.63
CA LEU A 295 28.92 9.24 -0.21
C LEU A 295 27.98 10.29 0.38
N ARG A 296 26.83 10.52 -0.27
CA ARG A 296 25.81 11.47 0.21
C ARG A 296 25.23 11.03 1.56
N THR A 297 25.06 9.73 1.77
CA THR A 297 24.61 9.13 3.04
C THR A 297 25.63 9.39 4.15
N LEU A 298 26.92 9.16 3.90
CA LEU A 298 27.98 9.45 4.88
C LEU A 298 28.04 10.94 5.24
N GLN A 299 27.95 11.83 4.25
CA GLN A 299 27.90 13.28 4.49
C GLN A 299 26.69 13.66 5.35
N LYS A 300 25.54 13.03 5.10
CA LYS A 300 24.32 13.28 5.89
C LYS A 300 24.47 12.82 7.34
N ILE A 301 25.14 11.68 7.60
CA ILE A 301 25.47 11.21 8.96
C ILE A 301 26.30 12.27 9.72
N ILE A 302 27.29 12.87 9.05
CA ILE A 302 28.13 13.92 9.64
C ILE A 302 27.31 15.16 9.94
N ASN A 303 26.59 15.66 8.94
CA ASN A 303 25.84 16.92 9.04
C ASN A 303 24.77 16.86 10.14
N ASP A 304 24.09 15.73 10.26
CA ASP A 304 23.04 15.53 11.27
C ASP A 304 23.59 15.06 12.62
N LYS A 305 24.90 14.82 12.73
CA LYS A 305 25.55 14.21 13.90
C LYS A 305 24.83 12.92 14.32
N ALA A 306 24.41 12.14 13.32
CA ALA A 306 23.60 10.96 13.51
C ALA A 306 24.46 9.74 13.84
N THR A 307 23.83 8.72 14.41
CA THR A 307 24.47 7.43 14.69
C THR A 307 23.55 6.32 14.22
N GLY A 308 24.06 5.37 13.45
CA GLY A 308 23.24 4.28 12.92
C GLY A 308 24.06 3.21 12.23
N ILE A 309 23.38 2.15 11.78
CA ILE A 309 23.98 1.03 11.09
C ILE A 309 23.93 1.31 9.59
N MET A 310 25.06 1.13 8.91
CA MET A 310 25.14 1.26 7.47
C MET A 310 25.81 0.04 6.86
N VAL A 311 25.21 -0.45 5.77
CA VAL A 311 25.74 -1.55 4.97
C VAL A 311 26.20 -1.01 3.62
N VAL A 312 27.44 -1.33 3.23
CA VAL A 312 28.04 -0.91 1.95
C VAL A 312 28.80 -2.07 1.31
N PRO A 313 29.03 -2.06 -0.01
CA PRO A 313 29.97 -2.98 -0.63
C PRO A 313 31.40 -2.72 -0.13
N PHE A 314 32.20 -3.75 0.07
CA PHE A 314 33.58 -3.61 0.51
C PHE A 314 34.51 -3.25 -0.66
N TRP A 315 34.51 -1.96 -1.06
CA TRP A 315 35.29 -1.44 -2.19
C TRP A 315 36.31 -0.40 -1.73
N LYS A 316 37.51 -0.85 -1.34
CA LYS A 316 38.58 0.00 -0.78
C LYS A 316 39.01 1.16 -1.69
N THR A 317 38.87 1.01 -3.01
CA THR A 317 39.29 2.01 -4.00
C THR A 317 38.28 3.14 -4.22
N GLN A 318 37.08 3.05 -3.62
CA GLN A 318 36.05 4.07 -3.82
C GLN A 318 36.33 5.34 -3.02
N PRO A 319 36.03 6.54 -3.56
CA PRO A 319 36.31 7.81 -2.90
C PRO A 319 35.67 7.96 -1.51
N TRP A 320 34.54 7.28 -1.27
CA TRP A 320 33.81 7.35 -0.01
C TRP A 320 34.35 6.41 1.06
N TYR A 321 35.18 5.42 0.71
CA TYR A 321 35.63 4.37 1.63
C TYR A 321 36.45 4.92 2.82
N PRO A 322 37.42 5.84 2.63
CA PRO A 322 38.14 6.43 3.76
C PRO A 322 37.21 7.16 4.75
N LEU A 323 36.14 7.77 4.25
CA LEU A 323 35.14 8.45 5.09
C LEU A 323 34.30 7.44 5.89
N PHE A 324 33.91 6.32 5.27
CA PHE A 324 33.21 5.23 5.96
C PHE A 324 34.04 4.68 7.12
N VAL A 325 35.32 4.41 6.88
CA VAL A 325 36.27 3.92 7.90
C VAL A 325 36.43 4.97 9.01
N LYS A 326 36.49 6.27 8.68
CA LYS A 326 36.55 7.37 9.65
C LYS A 326 35.36 7.43 10.60
N LEU A 327 34.16 7.16 10.08
CA LEU A 327 32.92 7.25 10.85
C LEU A 327 32.59 5.96 11.62
N THR A 328 33.30 4.87 11.37
CA THR A 328 33.01 3.56 11.96
C THR A 328 33.28 3.57 13.46
N VAL A 329 32.33 3.10 14.26
CA VAL A 329 32.44 2.94 15.71
C VAL A 329 32.30 1.45 16.04
N GLY A 330 33.29 0.91 16.75
CA GLY A 330 33.35 -0.52 17.07
C GLY A 330 33.78 -1.39 15.89
N HIS A 331 33.45 -2.68 15.97
CA HIS A 331 33.93 -3.68 15.03
C HIS A 331 32.98 -3.86 13.83
N PRO A 332 33.45 -3.68 12.58
CA PRO A 332 32.65 -3.92 11.39
C PRO A 332 32.45 -5.42 11.16
N LEU A 333 31.34 -5.77 10.52
CA LEU A 333 30.98 -7.14 10.16
C LEU A 333 31.13 -7.34 8.66
N PHE A 334 31.84 -8.38 8.26
CA PHE A 334 32.08 -8.71 6.86
C PHE A 334 31.25 -9.91 6.45
N PHE A 335 30.56 -9.77 5.32
CA PHE A 335 29.76 -10.81 4.71
C PHE A 335 30.36 -11.11 3.35
N GLY A 336 31.01 -12.27 3.25
CA GLY A 336 31.62 -12.76 2.02
C GLY A 336 30.58 -13.05 0.93
N PRO A 337 31.04 -13.32 -0.30
CA PRO A 337 30.13 -13.51 -1.41
C PRO A 337 29.23 -14.72 -1.21
N ASN A 338 27.94 -14.51 -1.45
CA ASN A 338 26.92 -15.55 -1.34
C ASN A 338 25.82 -15.27 -2.37
N ASN A 339 25.32 -16.32 -3.01
CA ASN A 339 24.20 -16.24 -3.96
C ASN A 339 22.96 -15.55 -3.36
N ASP A 340 22.78 -15.67 -2.05
CA ASP A 340 21.61 -15.17 -1.33
C ASP A 340 21.92 -13.93 -0.48
N ILE A 341 23.07 -13.28 -0.67
CA ILE A 341 23.46 -12.09 0.10
C ILE A 341 22.48 -10.93 -0.11
N LEU A 342 22.06 -10.75 -1.36
CA LEU A 342 21.05 -9.80 -1.80
C LEU A 342 19.97 -10.55 -2.58
N PHE A 343 18.71 -10.17 -2.38
CA PHE A 343 17.59 -10.65 -3.16
C PHE A 343 16.76 -9.49 -3.68
N SER A 344 16.05 -9.69 -4.80
CA SER A 344 15.05 -8.73 -5.25
C SER A 344 13.67 -9.21 -4.81
N PRO A 345 12.85 -8.37 -4.15
CA PRO A 345 11.47 -8.76 -3.80
C PRO A 345 10.56 -8.88 -5.03
N TYR A 346 11.02 -8.40 -6.20
CA TYR A 346 10.24 -8.34 -7.44
C TYR A 346 10.80 -9.26 -8.54
N SER A 347 11.95 -9.89 -8.32
CA SER A 347 12.60 -10.72 -9.32
C SER A 347 13.25 -11.95 -8.71
N LYS A 348 13.19 -13.07 -9.43
CA LYS A 348 13.92 -14.30 -9.09
C LYS A 348 15.38 -14.28 -9.57
N VAL A 349 15.79 -13.21 -10.26
CA VAL A 349 17.15 -13.05 -10.76
C VAL A 349 18.08 -12.78 -9.59
N ARG A 350 19.23 -13.47 -9.58
CA ARG A 350 20.28 -13.25 -8.58
C ARG A 350 20.99 -11.93 -8.85
N HIS A 351 21.54 -11.33 -7.80
CA HIS A 351 22.36 -10.13 -7.95
C HIS A 351 23.52 -10.40 -8.92
N PRO A 352 23.76 -9.55 -9.94
CA PRO A 352 24.81 -9.79 -10.94
C PRO A 352 26.19 -10.04 -10.33
N MET A 353 26.48 -9.36 -9.21
CA MET A 353 27.75 -9.48 -8.47
C MET A 353 27.72 -10.50 -7.33
N CYS A 354 26.72 -11.38 -7.20
CA CYS A 354 26.58 -12.26 -6.03
C CYS A 354 27.79 -13.17 -5.75
N LYS A 355 28.64 -13.42 -6.76
CA LYS A 355 29.86 -14.25 -6.65
C LYS A 355 31.07 -13.51 -6.08
N ASP A 356 31.10 -12.18 -6.20
CA ASP A 356 32.28 -11.36 -5.86
C ASP A 356 31.95 -10.25 -4.85
N LEU A 357 30.66 -9.99 -4.62
CA LEU A 357 30.19 -8.93 -3.74
C LEU A 357 30.43 -9.31 -2.27
N ILE A 358 31.38 -8.61 -1.66
CA ILE A 358 31.54 -8.58 -0.21
C ILE A 358 30.79 -7.37 0.32
N LEU A 359 29.95 -7.56 1.33
CA LEU A 359 29.32 -6.45 2.06
C LEU A 359 30.01 -6.25 3.40
N VAL A 360 30.09 -5.01 3.82
CA VAL A 360 30.52 -4.63 5.18
C VAL A 360 29.42 -3.83 5.85
N ALA A 361 29.05 -4.26 7.05
CA ALA A 361 28.11 -3.58 7.92
C ALA A 361 28.87 -2.98 9.10
N ALA A 362 28.64 -1.71 9.39
CA ALA A 362 29.25 -1.05 10.53
C ALA A 362 28.27 -0.09 11.20
N LYS A 363 28.44 0.12 12.50
CA LYS A 363 27.84 1.24 13.19
C LYS A 363 28.66 2.48 12.88
N LEU A 364 28.03 3.51 12.35
CA LEU A 364 28.66 4.78 11.99
C LEU A 364 28.15 5.90 12.90
N SER A 365 29.02 6.86 13.22
CA SER A 365 28.66 8.02 14.02
C SER A 365 29.29 9.30 13.50
N GLY A 366 28.47 10.34 13.32
CA GLY A 366 28.90 11.70 13.03
C GLY A 366 29.17 12.55 14.28
N LYS A 367 29.12 11.94 15.48
CA LYS A 367 29.30 12.65 16.77
C LYS A 367 30.78 12.69 17.14
N HIS A 368 31.31 13.91 17.39
CA HIS A 368 32.71 14.11 17.78
C HIS A 368 33.14 13.36 19.06
N SER A 369 32.21 13.07 19.97
CA SER A 369 32.50 12.33 21.21
C SER A 369 32.95 10.89 20.97
N GLU A 370 32.58 10.29 19.83
CA GLU A 370 32.84 8.88 19.51
C GLU A 370 34.05 8.70 18.56
N GLU A 371 34.70 9.80 18.13
CA GLU A 371 35.87 9.76 17.23
C GLU A 371 37.08 8.99 17.81
N ARG A 372 37.22 8.95 19.15
CA ARG A 372 38.31 8.21 19.81
C ARG A 372 38.12 6.70 19.72
N GLU A 373 36.87 6.21 19.75
CA GLU A 373 36.57 4.79 19.57
C GLU A 373 36.77 4.38 18.10
N SER A 374 36.42 5.27 17.16
CA SER A 374 36.68 5.08 15.74
C SER A 374 38.17 4.93 15.41
N GLN A 375 39.02 5.78 15.97
CA GLN A 375 40.48 5.71 15.77
C GLN A 375 41.09 4.40 16.31
N LYS A 376 40.56 3.87 17.41
CA LYS A 376 41.02 2.60 17.98
C LYS A 376 40.60 1.40 17.12
N ALA A 377 39.36 1.39 16.62
CA ALA A 377 38.87 0.36 15.71
C ALA A 377 39.65 0.31 14.37
N GLN A 378 40.14 1.46 13.89
CA GLN A 378 40.94 1.55 12.66
C GLN A 378 42.30 0.85 12.75
N LEU A 379 42.93 0.86 13.92
CA LEU A 379 44.26 0.28 14.12
C LEU A 379 44.26 -1.26 14.16
N GLU A 380 43.10 -1.89 14.37
CA GLU A 380 43.00 -3.33 14.63
C GLU A 380 42.37 -4.14 13.47
N GLN A 381 41.77 -3.53 12.44
CA GLN A 381 40.77 -4.27 11.61
C GLN A 381 40.69 -4.06 10.09
N TRP A 382 41.32 -3.05 9.48
CA TRP A 382 41.03 -2.67 8.07
C TRP A 382 42.14 -2.92 7.05
#